data_AF-A0A537ULD7-F1
#
_entry.id   AF-A0A537ULD7-F1
#
_cell.length_a   1.000
_cell.length_b   1.000
_cell.length_c   1.000
_cell.angle_alpha   90.00
_cell.angle_beta   90.00
_cell.angle_gamma   90.00
#
_symmetry.space_group_name_H-M   'P 1'
#
loop_
_entity.id
_entity.type
_entity.pdbx_description
1 polymer ?
#
loop_
_entity_poly.entity_id
_entity_poly.type
_entity_poly.pdbx_seq_one_letter_code
_entity_poly.pdbx_strand_id
1 'polypeptide(L)'
;MMPKPPRSLVWSWIGLVLLLALTLGMAFVPLGRANIAVALAVAAAKAIIVLLVFMELARGHSLKLIFAGAGLFWLIIMFGLSFTDYATRTGFPPAH
;
A
#
# COMPACT_ATOMS: atom_id res chain seq x y z
N MET A 1 -11.28 -24.03 26.49
CA MET A 1 -12.16 -23.07 25.77
C MET A 1 -11.28 -22.23 24.87
N MET A 2 -11.34 -22.41 23.54
CA MET A 2 -10.62 -21.53 22.60
C MET A 2 -11.33 -20.16 22.55
N PRO A 3 -10.63 -19.05 22.83
CA PRO A 3 -11.20 -17.72 22.67
C PRO A 3 -11.65 -17.52 21.22
N LYS A 4 -12.87 -17.06 20.99
CA LYS A 4 -13.34 -16.75 19.63
C LYS A 4 -12.45 -15.63 19.07
N PRO A 5 -11.91 -15.77 17.84
CA PRO A 5 -11.10 -14.71 17.26
C PRO A 5 -11.92 -13.42 17.21
N PRO A 6 -11.29 -12.26 17.47
CA PRO A 6 -11.98 -10.99 17.41
C PRO A 6 -12.58 -10.80 16.01
N ARG A 7 -13.86 -10.41 15.94
CA ARG A 7 -14.63 -10.29 14.69
C ARG A 7 -13.92 -9.41 13.64
N SER A 8 -13.12 -8.42 14.08
CA SER A 8 -12.32 -7.56 13.20
C SER A 8 -11.30 -8.31 12.36
N LEU A 9 -10.72 -9.40 12.90
CA LEU A 9 -9.69 -10.18 12.21
C LEU A 9 -10.27 -11.00 11.05
N VAL A 10 -11.48 -11.52 11.24
CA VAL A 10 -12.18 -12.28 10.18
C VAL A 10 -12.60 -11.33 9.04
N TRP A 11 -13.12 -10.14 9.38
CA TRP A 11 -13.48 -9.14 8.37
C TRP A 11 -12.26 -8.61 7.60
N SER A 12 -11.14 -8.35 8.28
CA SER A 12 -9.92 -7.92 7.61
C SER A 12 -9.36 -9.00 6.70
N TRP A 13 -9.38 -10.26 7.13
CA TRP A 13 -8.97 -11.39 6.31
C TRP A 13 -9.80 -11.49 5.02
N ILE A 14 -11.12 -11.43 5.12
CA ILE A 14 -12.01 -11.43 3.93
C ILE A 14 -11.68 -10.25 3.02
N GLY A 15 -11.56 -9.04 3.58
CA GLY A 15 -11.24 -7.84 2.81
C GLY A 15 -9.90 -7.94 2.08
N LEU A 16 -8.86 -8.45 2.74
CA LEU A 16 -7.54 -8.64 2.15
C LEU A 16 -7.55 -9.70 1.04
N VAL A 17 -8.28 -10.81 1.23
CA VAL A 17 -8.44 -11.86 0.22
C VAL A 17 -9.21 -11.34 -1.00
N LEU A 18 -10.25 -10.55 -0.81
CA LEU A 18 -10.99 -9.91 -1.91
C LEU A 18 -10.11 -8.92 -2.69
N LEU A 19 -9.35 -8.07 -1.99
CA LEU A 19 -8.41 -7.13 -2.63
C LEU A 19 -7.29 -7.89 -3.36
N LEU A 20 -6.84 -9.03 -2.85
CA LEU A 20 -5.88 -9.90 -3.51
C LEU A 20 -6.46 -10.48 -4.80
N ALA A 21 -7.66 -11.08 -4.72
CA ALA A 21 -8.36 -11.63 -5.88
C ALA A 21 -8.61 -10.55 -6.95
N LEU A 22 -8.97 -9.33 -6.54
CA LEU A 22 -9.12 -8.20 -7.44
C LEU A 22 -7.81 -7.85 -8.16
N THR A 23 -6.69 -7.82 -7.44
CA THR A 23 -5.37 -7.53 -8.03
C THR A 23 -4.97 -8.63 -9.03
N LEU A 24 -5.25 -9.89 -8.67
CA LEU A 24 -4.98 -11.03 -9.53
C LEU A 24 -5.83 -10.99 -10.80
N GLY A 25 -7.13 -10.69 -10.68
CA GLY A 25 -8.02 -10.53 -11.83
C GLY A 25 -7.58 -9.39 -12.74
N MET A 26 -7.18 -8.25 -12.17
CA MET A 26 -6.66 -7.11 -12.93
C MET A 26 -5.37 -7.44 -13.69
N ALA A 27 -4.55 -8.38 -13.23
CA ALA A 27 -3.35 -8.80 -13.94
C ALA A 27 -3.65 -9.40 -15.32
N PHE A 28 -4.84 -9.98 -15.51
CA PHE A 28 -5.28 -10.56 -16.79
C PHE A 28 -6.05 -9.57 -17.68
N VAL A 29 -6.38 -8.39 -17.16
CA VAL A 29 -7.09 -7.35 -17.92
C VAL A 29 -6.08 -6.29 -18.37
N PRO A 30 -5.87 -6.09 -19.69
CA PRO A 30 -4.94 -5.07 -20.18
C PRO A 30 -5.54 -3.66 -20.01
N LEU A 31 -5.37 -3.09 -18.81
CA LEU A 31 -5.80 -1.72 -18.45
C LEU A 31 -4.82 -0.63 -18.96
N GLY A 32 -3.77 -1.02 -19.68
CA GLY A 32 -2.74 -0.10 -20.19
C GLY A 32 -2.13 0.77 -19.09
N ARG A 33 -2.04 2.08 -19.32
CA ARG A 33 -1.46 3.06 -18.37
C ARG A 33 -2.23 3.18 -17.06
N ALA A 34 -3.52 2.84 -17.03
CA ALA A 34 -4.33 2.90 -15.82
C ALA A 34 -4.00 1.77 -14.83
N ASN A 35 -3.35 0.69 -15.29
CA ASN A 35 -3.02 -0.45 -14.45
C ASN A 35 -2.19 -0.05 -13.22
N ILE A 36 -1.19 0.82 -13.41
CA ILE A 36 -0.32 1.25 -12.31
C ILE A 36 -1.07 2.07 -11.26
N ALA A 37 -1.96 2.97 -11.68
CA ALA A 37 -2.76 3.79 -10.79
C ALA A 37 -3.73 2.93 -9.96
N VAL A 38 -4.37 1.96 -10.60
CA VAL A 38 -5.30 1.04 -9.92
C VAL A 38 -4.54 0.09 -8.99
N ALA A 39 -3.40 -0.45 -9.41
CA ALA A 39 -2.55 -1.30 -8.57
C ALA A 39 -2.09 -0.57 -7.31
N LEU A 40 -1.67 0.70 -7.43
CA LEU A 40 -1.29 1.54 -6.29
C LEU A 40 -2.49 1.83 -5.37
N ALA A 41 -3.68 2.09 -5.92
CA ALA A 41 -4.89 2.29 -5.11
C ALA A 41 -5.25 1.04 -4.31
N VAL A 42 -5.18 -0.15 -4.92
CA VAL A 42 -5.42 -1.43 -4.24
C VAL A 42 -4.36 -1.72 -3.19
N ALA A 43 -3.08 -1.43 -3.48
CA ALA A 43 -2.01 -1.56 -2.51
C ALA A 43 -2.21 -0.63 -1.29
N ALA A 44 -2.62 0.61 -1.51
CA ALA A 44 -2.94 1.56 -0.45
C ALA A 44 -4.13 1.08 0.40
N ALA A 45 -5.19 0.57 -0.23
CA ALA A 45 -6.34 0.00 0.49
C ALA A 45 -5.93 -1.18 1.39
N LYS A 46 -5.10 -2.10 0.89
CA LYS A 46 -4.54 -3.20 1.70
C LYS A 46 -3.73 -2.66 2.89
N ALA A 47 -2.85 -1.69 2.65
CA ALA A 47 -2.03 -1.09 3.70
C ALA A 47 -2.89 -0.45 4.82
N ILE A 48 -3.97 0.26 4.46
CA ILE A 48 -4.89 0.87 5.43
C ILE A 48 -5.55 -0.19 6.32
N ILE A 49 -6.03 -1.31 5.74
CA ILE A 49 -6.61 -2.41 6.52
C ILE A 49 -5.59 -2.97 7.50
N VAL A 50 -4.34 -3.14 7.06
CA VAL A 50 -3.25 -3.65 7.91
C VAL A 50 -2.96 -2.69 9.07
N LEU A 51 -2.81 -1.39 8.79
CA LEU A 51 -2.57 -0.35 9.79
C LEU A 51 -3.68 -0.31 10.84
N LEU A 52 -4.94 -0.34 10.42
CA LEU A 52 -6.07 -0.21 11.34
C LEU A 52 -6.31 -1.46 12.18
N VAL A 53 -6.19 -2.65 11.60
CA VAL A 53 -6.59 -3.91 12.24
C VAL A 53 -5.43 -4.64 12.89
N PHE A 54 -4.30 -4.78 12.20
CA PHE A 54 -3.18 -5.61 12.68
C PHE A 54 -2.17 -4.82 13.49
N MET A 55 -1.94 -3.55 13.13
CA MET A 55 -1.10 -2.67 13.95
C MET A 55 -1.90 -2.03 15.10
N GLU A 56 -3.23 -2.19 15.11
CA GLU A 56 -4.15 -1.54 16.03
C GLU A 56 -3.82 -0.05 16.20
N LEU A 57 -3.57 0.63 15.08
CA LEU A 57 -3.00 1.97 15.10
C LEU A 57 -3.89 2.96 15.88
N ALA A 58 -5.21 2.78 15.80
CA ALA A 58 -6.19 3.60 16.53
C ALA A 58 -6.34 3.27 18.02
N ARG A 59 -5.94 2.07 18.46
CA ARG A 59 -6.03 1.61 19.87
C ARG A 59 -4.68 1.56 20.58
N GLY A 60 -3.61 1.83 19.85
CA GLY A 60 -2.24 1.67 20.30
C GLY A 60 -1.67 2.85 21.08
N HIS A 61 -0.66 2.56 21.90
CA HIS A 61 0.21 3.59 22.49
C HIS A 61 0.85 4.48 21.42
N SER A 62 1.11 5.76 21.77
CA SER A 62 1.65 6.80 20.89
C SER A 62 2.90 6.40 20.11
N LEU A 63 3.70 5.46 20.62
CA LEU A 63 4.88 4.93 19.94
C LEU A 63 4.55 4.33 18.56
N LYS A 64 3.43 3.58 18.44
CA LYS A 64 3.02 2.97 17.17
C LYS A 64 2.64 4.02 16.12
N LEU A 65 2.00 5.11 16.56
CA LEU A 65 1.65 6.24 15.70
C LEU A 65 2.90 6.96 15.20
N ILE A 66 3.90 7.17 16.06
CA ILE A 66 5.16 7.80 15.69
C ILE A 66 5.89 6.97 14.64
N PHE A 67 6.03 5.65 14.84
CA PHE A 67 6.69 4.79 13.86
C PHE A 67 5.93 4.70 12.53
N ALA A 68 4.60 4.59 12.57
CA ALA A 68 3.79 4.60 11.35
C ALA A 68 3.93 5.93 10.59
N GLY A 69 3.91 7.06 11.30
CA GLY A 69 4.14 8.39 10.73
C GLY A 69 5.55 8.56 10.17
N ALA A 70 6.58 8.10 10.88
CA ALA A 70 7.97 8.15 10.43
C ALA A 70 8.17 7.31 9.15
N GLY A 71 7.58 6.12 9.08
CA GLY A 71 7.62 5.27 7.89
C GLY A 71 6.92 5.94 6.69
N LEU A 72 5.73 6.52 6.89
CA LEU A 72 5.02 7.24 5.83
C LEU A 72 5.79 8.48 5.37
N PHE A 73 6.38 9.23 6.31
CA PHE A 73 7.21 10.39 6.02
C PHE A 73 8.41 10.02 5.15
N TRP A 74 9.15 8.96 5.50
CA TRP A 74 10.28 8.48 4.70
C TRP A 74 9.85 8.02 3.30
N LEU A 75 8.71 7.34 3.21
CA LEU A 75 8.18 6.84 1.94
C LEU A 75 7.81 8.00 1.00
N ILE A 76 7.22 9.08 1.53
CA ILE A 76 6.94 10.30 0.76
C ILE A 76 8.24 10.90 0.22
N ILE A 77 9.29 10.98 1.02
CA ILE A 77 10.60 11.47 0.57
C ILE A 77 11.16 10.59 -0.55
N MET A 78 11.15 9.27 -0.38
CA MET A 78 11.65 8.33 -1.39
C MET A 78 10.91 8.45 -2.72
N PHE A 79 9.58 8.57 -2.69
CA PHE A 79 8.78 8.81 -3.89
C PHE A 79 9.07 10.18 -4.52
N GLY A 80 9.13 11.24 -3.72
CA GLY A 80 9.45 12.58 -4.21
C GLY A 80 10.81 12.62 -4.91
N LEU A 81 11.83 12.03 -4.31
CA LEU A 81 13.17 11.93 -4.90
C LEU A 81 13.16 11.07 -6.17
N SER A 82 12.47 9.93 -6.17
CA SER A 82 12.38 9.05 -7.35
C SER A 82 11.69 9.74 -8.52
N PHE A 83 10.55 10.41 -8.29
CA PHE A 83 9.86 11.14 -9.35
C PHE A 83 10.68 12.33 -9.85
N THR A 84 11.40 13.01 -8.97
CA THR A 84 12.32 14.10 -9.35
C THR A 84 13.44 13.55 -10.24
N ASP A 85 14.07 12.43 -9.86
CA ASP A 85 15.10 11.77 -10.68
C ASP A 85 14.59 11.46 -12.09
N TYR A 86 13.43 10.80 -12.19
CA TYR A 86 12.83 10.50 -13.49
C TYR A 86 12.49 11.76 -14.31
N ALA A 87 12.04 12.84 -13.67
CA ALA A 87 11.69 14.08 -14.35
C ALA A 87 12.91 14.86 -14.85
N THR A 88 14.03 14.82 -14.12
CA THR A 88 15.28 15.52 -14.48
C THR A 88 16.20 14.68 -15.34
N ARG A 89 15.87 13.40 -15.57
CA ARG A 89 16.67 12.51 -16.42
C ARG A 89 16.60 12.98 -17.87
N THR A 90 17.67 13.60 -18.33
CA THR A 90 17.89 13.87 -19.74
C THR A 90 18.25 12.56 -20.44
N GLY A 91 17.67 12.32 -21.63
CA GLY A 91 17.67 11.01 -22.29
C GLY A 91 19.06 10.39 -22.46
N PHE A 92 19.17 9.09 -22.15
CA PHE A 92 20.32 8.23 -22.44
C PHE A 92 19.83 7.16 -23.44
N PRO A 93 20.52 6.86 -24.55
CA PRO A 93 21.88 7.24 -24.93
C PRO A 93 21.99 8.69 -25.46
N PRO A 94 23.15 9.36 -25.30
CA PRO A 94 23.40 10.63 -25.96
C PRO A 94 23.28 10.43 -27.47
N ALA A 95 22.34 11.14 -28.11
CA ALA A 95 22.25 11.18 -29.57
C ALA A 95 23.58 11.74 -30.10
N HIS A 96 24.32 10.90 -30.81
CA HIS A 96 25.35 11.35 -31.75
C HIS A 96 24.63 11.91 -32.98
#